data_AF-A0A960NWY0-F1
#
_entry.id   AF-A0A960NWY0-F1
#
_cell.length_a   1.000
_cell.length_b   1.000
_cell.length_c   1.000
_cell.angle_alpha   90.00
_cell.angle_beta   90.00
_cell.angle_gamma   90.00
#
_symmetry.space_group_name_H-M   'P 1'
#
loop_
_entity.id
_entity.type
_entity.pdbx_description
1 polymer ?
#
loop_
_entity_poly.entity_id
_entity_poly.type
_entity_poly.pdbx_seq_one_letter_code
_entity_poly.pdbx_strand_id
1 'polypeptide(L)'
;MAGDRMTTEEEEPHPADIEHDPWDDHDPWDDHGERWTRDHAEIAGLIDQLSEAIHTDGPPLVRFVNWDDLWNTERAADDWLYPDVFARGRGHAIYAIHKAGKSLFTLHAAAELATGPEPVAVLYLDYEMTEDDLRERLEDMGYGPDDDLGRFHYALLPTLPPLDTAQGGEALDRVVCDVQEAHPDHHLFVVIDTTSRAVHGEENHADTYQDFYRFTGIRLKRRGVTFARLDHA
;
A
#
# COMPACT_ATOMS: atom_id res chain seq x y z
N MET A 1 2.35 -65.68 59.22
CA MET A 1 1.17 -66.30 58.58
C MET A 1 0.53 -65.20 57.75
N ALA A 2 1.09 -64.83 56.60
CA ALA A 2 1.03 -65.50 55.30
C ALA A 2 -0.35 -65.30 54.62
N GLY A 3 -0.32 -64.59 53.47
CA GLY A 3 -1.42 -64.38 52.51
C GLY A 3 -2.36 -63.23 52.89
N ASP A 4 -2.73 -62.28 52.05
CA ASP A 4 -2.46 -62.07 50.63
C ASP A 4 -2.77 -60.60 50.30
N ARG A 5 -1.96 -59.97 49.45
CA ARG A 5 -2.13 -58.58 48.98
C ARG A 5 -2.88 -58.66 47.66
N MET A 6 -4.09 -58.10 47.59
CA MET A 6 -4.77 -57.88 46.32
C MET A 6 -4.60 -56.41 45.94
N THR A 7 -3.59 -56.19 45.12
CA THR A 7 -3.29 -54.95 44.41
C THR A 7 -4.39 -54.67 43.39
N THR A 8 -4.94 -53.48 43.42
CA THR A 8 -5.70 -52.89 42.31
C THR A 8 -4.68 -52.55 41.21
N GLU A 9 -4.54 -53.42 40.22
CA GLU A 9 -3.92 -53.06 38.95
C GLU A 9 -5.03 -52.43 38.09
N GLU A 10 -4.92 -51.12 37.87
CA GLU A 10 -5.56 -50.45 36.74
C GLU A 10 -4.91 -51.02 35.47
N GLU A 11 -5.64 -51.85 34.73
CA GLU A 11 -5.24 -52.28 33.39
C GLU A 11 -5.20 -51.04 32.49
N GLU A 12 -3.99 -50.64 32.06
CA GLU A 12 -3.85 -49.76 30.90
C GLU A 12 -4.50 -50.45 29.70
N PRO A 13 -5.39 -49.76 28.95
CA PRO A 13 -6.06 -50.36 27.83
C PRO A 13 -5.05 -50.76 26.74
N HIS A 14 -5.21 -51.98 26.24
CA HIS A 14 -4.45 -52.52 25.13
C HIS A 14 -4.64 -51.61 23.90
N PRO A 15 -3.59 -51.31 23.09
CA PRO A 15 -3.67 -50.40 21.95
C PRO A 15 -4.58 -50.88 20.79
N ALA A 16 -5.34 -51.96 21.00
CA ALA A 16 -6.32 -52.49 20.06
C ALA A 16 -7.77 -52.27 20.52
N ASP A 17 -8.00 -51.71 21.73
CA ASP A 17 -9.33 -51.48 22.31
C ASP A 17 -9.72 -50.00 22.35
N ILE A 18 -8.99 -49.13 21.64
CA ILE A 18 -9.46 -47.76 21.38
C ILE A 18 -10.52 -47.87 20.28
N GLU A 19 -11.76 -47.62 20.69
CA GLU A 19 -12.95 -47.53 19.85
C GLU A 19 -12.65 -46.73 18.57
N HIS A 20 -13.10 -47.30 17.46
CA HIS A 20 -13.24 -46.65 16.16
C HIS A 20 -13.74 -45.22 16.37
N ASP A 21 -12.91 -44.22 16.06
CA ASP A 21 -13.35 -42.84 16.03
C ASP A 21 -14.42 -42.74 14.94
N PRO A 22 -15.69 -42.41 15.29
CA PRO A 22 -16.77 -42.33 14.33
C PRO A 22 -16.61 -41.17 13.33
N TRP A 23 -15.52 -40.40 13.42
CA TRP A 23 -15.16 -39.31 12.52
C TRP A 23 -13.93 -39.60 11.65
N ASP A 24 -13.34 -40.79 11.71
CA ASP A 24 -12.01 -41.07 11.13
C ASP A 24 -12.04 -41.90 9.82
N ASP A 25 -13.17 -41.92 9.09
CA ASP A 25 -13.24 -42.56 7.75
C ASP A 25 -14.10 -41.79 6.75
N HIS A 26 -14.33 -40.49 6.97
CA HIS A 26 -14.88 -39.66 5.90
C HIS A 26 -14.30 -38.25 6.00
N ASP A 27 -13.22 -38.03 5.27
CA ASP A 27 -12.85 -36.68 4.87
C ASP A 27 -14.07 -36.08 4.11
N PRO A 28 -14.69 -34.98 4.58
CA PRO A 28 -15.79 -34.33 3.86
C PRO A 28 -15.34 -33.77 2.51
N TRP A 29 -14.01 -33.72 2.27
CA TRP A 29 -13.39 -33.31 1.02
C TRP A 29 -13.16 -34.49 0.05
N ASP A 30 -13.31 -35.75 0.49
CA ASP A 30 -13.11 -36.94 -0.37
C ASP A 30 -14.29 -37.22 -1.31
N ASP A 31 -15.51 -36.77 -0.99
CA ASP A 31 -16.71 -37.00 -1.84
C ASP A 31 -17.01 -35.83 -2.81
N HIS A 32 -16.01 -35.00 -3.09
CA HIS A 32 -16.10 -33.93 -4.09
C HIS A 32 -15.08 -34.04 -5.23
N GLY A 33 -14.38 -35.18 -5.31
CA GLY A 33 -13.35 -35.46 -6.32
C GLY A 33 -13.81 -35.38 -7.77
N GLU A 34 -15.12 -35.37 -8.06
CA GLU A 34 -15.65 -35.30 -9.43
C GLU A 34 -16.38 -33.99 -9.79
N ARG A 35 -16.39 -32.96 -8.92
CA ARG A 35 -17.10 -31.70 -9.23
C ARG A 35 -16.22 -30.58 -9.80
N TRP A 36 -14.90 -30.74 -9.79
CA TRP A 36 -13.95 -29.76 -10.31
C TRP A 36 -12.97 -30.34 -11.34
N THR A 37 -13.43 -31.23 -12.21
CA THR A 37 -12.67 -31.57 -13.42
C THR A 37 -12.93 -30.52 -14.50
N ARG A 38 -12.55 -29.26 -14.25
CA ARG A 38 -12.14 -28.45 -15.40
C ARG A 38 -10.86 -29.08 -15.90
N ASP A 39 -10.81 -29.34 -17.20
CA ASP A 39 -9.66 -29.98 -17.81
C ASP A 39 -8.42 -29.14 -17.44
N HIS A 40 -7.33 -29.78 -17.01
CA HIS A 40 -6.14 -29.02 -16.58
C HIS A 40 -5.63 -28.11 -17.71
N ALA A 41 -5.90 -28.50 -18.96
CA ALA A 41 -5.67 -27.71 -20.17
C ALA A 41 -6.58 -26.47 -20.26
N GLU A 42 -7.82 -26.52 -19.78
CA GLU A 42 -8.75 -25.39 -19.74
C GLU A 42 -8.31 -24.36 -18.69
N ILE A 43 -7.85 -24.82 -17.52
CA ILE A 43 -7.28 -23.94 -16.48
C ILE A 43 -5.97 -23.31 -16.97
N ALA A 44 -5.08 -24.09 -17.59
CA ALA A 44 -3.84 -23.57 -18.16
C ALA A 44 -4.13 -22.54 -19.28
N GLY A 45 -5.11 -22.81 -20.15
CA GLY A 45 -5.53 -21.87 -21.19
C GLY A 45 -6.12 -20.57 -20.64
N LEU A 46 -6.86 -20.63 -19.52
CA LEU A 46 -7.35 -19.43 -18.84
C LEU A 46 -6.21 -18.63 -18.18
N ILE A 47 -5.20 -19.31 -17.61
CA ILE A 47 -4.01 -18.66 -17.03
C ILE A 47 -3.18 -17.98 -18.13
N ASP A 48 -3.02 -18.61 -19.30
CA ASP A 48 -2.31 -18.03 -20.44
C ASP A 48 -3.07 -16.82 -21.00
N GLN A 49 -4.40 -16.93 -21.17
CA GLN A 49 -5.23 -15.80 -21.61
C GLN A 49 -5.23 -14.64 -20.62
N LEU A 50 -5.22 -14.92 -19.31
CA LEU A 50 -5.11 -13.90 -18.28
C LEU A 50 -3.71 -13.27 -18.26
N SER A 51 -2.66 -14.08 -18.48
CA SER A 51 -1.28 -13.60 -18.57
C SER A 51 -1.08 -12.71 -19.79
N GLU A 52 -1.59 -13.09 -20.97
CA GLU A 52 -1.60 -12.26 -22.18
C GLU A 52 -2.40 -10.96 -21.97
N ALA A 53 -3.52 -11.01 -21.25
CA ALA A 53 -4.32 -9.82 -20.96
C ALA A 53 -3.66 -8.87 -19.95
N ILE A 54 -2.81 -9.39 -19.05
CA ILE A 54 -2.10 -8.62 -18.01
C ILE A 54 -0.73 -8.12 -18.52
N HIS A 55 -0.15 -8.74 -19.53
CA HIS A 55 1.10 -8.27 -20.15
C HIS A 55 0.86 -6.97 -20.91
N THR A 56 1.30 -5.86 -20.33
CA THR A 56 1.57 -4.62 -21.07
C THR A 56 2.84 -4.83 -21.92
N ASP A 57 2.75 -5.67 -22.96
CA ASP A 57 3.78 -5.88 -23.98
C ASP A 57 3.83 -4.69 -24.97
N GLY A 58 3.85 -3.48 -24.43
CA GLY A 58 4.22 -2.30 -25.18
C GLY A 58 5.73 -2.28 -25.37
N PRO A 59 6.25 -1.78 -26.51
CA PRO A 59 7.68 -1.49 -26.61
C PRO A 59 8.09 -0.58 -25.45
N PRO A 60 9.33 -0.71 -24.92
CA PRO A 60 9.78 0.16 -23.84
C PRO A 60 9.61 1.62 -24.28
N LEU A 61 8.77 2.35 -23.54
CA LEU A 61 8.54 3.77 -23.79
C LEU A 61 9.77 4.56 -23.32
N VAL A 62 10.77 4.65 -24.20
CA VAL A 62 11.91 5.53 -24.03
C VAL A 62 11.55 6.89 -24.61
N ARG A 63 11.31 7.87 -23.72
CA ARG A 63 11.13 9.26 -24.12
C ARG A 63 12.48 9.95 -24.16
N PHE A 64 12.99 10.23 -25.36
CA PHE A 64 14.14 11.11 -25.52
C PHE A 64 13.71 12.57 -25.32
N VAL A 65 14.63 13.37 -24.78
CA VAL A 65 14.44 14.81 -24.65
C VAL A 65 14.49 15.43 -26.05
N ASN A 66 13.46 16.18 -26.43
CA ASN A 66 13.56 17.12 -27.53
C ASN A 66 14.24 18.40 -27.02
N TRP A 67 15.48 18.64 -27.47
CA TRP A 67 16.27 19.77 -27.00
C TRP A 67 15.66 21.12 -27.36
N ASP A 68 15.08 21.24 -28.56
CA ASP A 68 14.46 22.50 -28.99
C ASP A 68 13.24 22.80 -28.12
N ASP A 69 12.38 21.82 -27.87
CA ASP A 69 11.23 22.00 -26.98
C ASP A 69 11.68 22.33 -25.55
N LEU A 70 12.70 21.65 -25.03
CA LEU A 70 13.18 21.84 -23.66
C LEU A 70 13.66 23.27 -23.39
N TRP A 71 14.34 23.88 -24.36
CA TRP A 71 14.91 25.22 -24.23
C TRP A 71 13.91 26.33 -24.55
N ASN A 72 12.89 26.06 -25.37
CA ASN A 72 11.90 27.05 -25.78
C ASN A 72 10.59 26.99 -24.96
N THR A 73 10.38 25.95 -24.14
CA THR A 73 9.24 25.89 -23.22
C THR A 73 9.46 26.87 -22.07
N GLU A 74 8.57 27.86 -21.93
CA GLU A 74 8.55 28.76 -20.78
C GLU A 74 8.36 27.96 -19.48
N ARG A 75 9.18 28.27 -18.47
CA ARG A 75 9.10 27.63 -17.15
C ARG A 75 8.55 28.64 -16.16
N ALA A 76 7.62 28.22 -15.32
CA ALA A 76 7.26 28.97 -14.13
C ALA A 76 8.51 29.16 -13.28
N ALA A 77 8.79 30.41 -12.86
CA ALA A 77 10.02 30.77 -12.16
C ALA A 77 10.15 30.08 -10.79
N ASP A 78 9.01 29.67 -10.20
CA ASP A 78 8.92 29.07 -8.87
C ASP A 78 7.80 28.01 -8.85
N ASP A 79 8.10 26.80 -9.32
CA ASP A 79 7.12 25.70 -9.39
C ASP A 79 7.02 24.95 -8.05
N TRP A 80 6.57 25.66 -7.01
CA TRP A 80 6.28 25.07 -5.70
C TRP A 80 4.84 24.56 -5.64
N LEU A 81 4.67 23.37 -5.07
CA LEU A 81 3.37 22.89 -4.61
C LEU A 81 3.06 23.49 -3.24
N TYR A 82 4.02 23.40 -2.32
CA TYR A 82 3.96 24.06 -1.01
C TYR A 82 5.22 24.93 -0.86
N PRO A 83 5.09 26.25 -0.62
CA PRO A 83 6.21 27.18 -0.64
C PRO A 83 7.41 26.70 0.17
N ASP A 84 8.59 26.72 -0.45
CA ASP A 84 9.89 26.35 0.14
C ASP A 84 10.02 24.93 0.71
N VAL A 85 9.01 24.07 0.52
CA VAL A 85 8.99 22.71 1.09
C VAL A 85 8.82 21.64 0.01
N PHE A 86 7.74 21.72 -0.78
CA PHE A 86 7.44 20.74 -1.81
C PHE A 86 7.48 21.38 -3.19
N ALA A 87 8.47 21.01 -4.00
CA ALA A 87 8.51 21.39 -5.40
C ALA A 87 7.49 20.57 -6.20
N ARG A 88 6.73 21.21 -7.09
CA ARG A 88 5.70 20.54 -7.89
C ARG A 88 6.32 19.47 -8.80
N GLY A 89 5.65 18.33 -8.88
CA GLY A 89 6.06 17.19 -9.72
C GLY A 89 7.34 16.48 -9.26
N ARG A 90 7.78 16.70 -8.02
CA ARG A 90 8.99 16.08 -7.44
C ARG A 90 8.69 15.17 -6.27
N GLY A 91 9.57 14.20 -6.06
CA GLY A 91 9.60 13.35 -4.87
C GLY A 91 10.44 13.97 -3.76
N HIS A 92 9.94 13.92 -2.53
CA HIS A 92 10.57 14.45 -1.33
C HIS A 92 10.63 13.39 -0.24
N ALA A 93 11.66 13.46 0.60
CA ALA A 93 11.80 12.68 1.82
C ALA A 93 11.85 13.64 3.00
N ILE A 94 10.96 13.47 3.97
CA ILE A 94 10.93 14.26 5.19
C ILE A 94 11.52 13.39 6.30
N TYR A 95 12.71 13.76 6.76
CA TYR A 95 13.48 13.02 7.75
C TYR A 95 13.47 13.79 9.06
N ALA A 96 12.99 13.16 10.13
CA ALA A 96 13.01 13.75 11.46
C ALA A 96 12.96 12.70 12.57
N ILE A 97 13.47 13.05 13.75
CA ILE A 97 13.37 12.20 14.94
C ILE A 97 11.91 11.94 15.29
N HIS A 98 11.66 10.82 15.99
CA HIS A 98 10.32 10.47 16.45
C HIS A 98 9.69 11.60 17.29
N LYS A 99 8.40 11.89 17.07
CA LYS A 99 7.64 13.01 17.68
C LYS A 99 8.12 14.43 17.34
N ALA A 100 8.97 14.61 16.31
CA ALA A 100 9.33 15.94 15.81
C ALA A 100 8.20 16.67 15.07
N GLY A 101 7.05 16.02 14.85
CA GLY A 101 5.89 16.62 14.19
C GLY A 101 5.87 16.51 12.66
N LYS A 102 6.65 15.59 12.05
CA LYS A 102 6.67 15.38 10.59
C LYS A 102 5.27 15.10 10.01
N SER A 103 4.53 14.19 10.64
CA SER A 103 3.17 13.83 10.25
C SER A 103 2.19 14.96 10.50
N LEU A 104 2.32 15.67 11.62
CA LEU A 104 1.47 16.83 11.93
C LEU A 104 1.65 17.96 10.90
N PHE A 105 2.90 18.30 10.59
CA PHE A 105 3.22 19.30 9.57
C PHE A 105 2.72 18.88 8.18
N THR A 106 2.95 17.62 7.80
CA THR A 106 2.56 17.14 6.46
C THR A 106 1.05 17.03 6.32
N LEU A 107 0.34 16.59 7.37
CA LEU A 107 -1.12 16.61 7.44
C LEU A 107 -1.67 18.03 7.29
N HIS A 108 -1.08 19.01 7.99
CA HIS A 108 -1.48 20.41 7.86
C HIS A 108 -1.32 20.93 6.43
N ALA A 109 -0.15 20.74 5.83
CA ALA A 109 0.10 21.14 4.44
C ALA A 109 -0.83 20.41 3.45
N ALA A 110 -1.09 19.12 3.67
CA ALA A 110 -2.01 18.33 2.86
C ALA A 110 -3.44 18.87 2.91
N ALA A 111 -3.96 19.14 4.11
CA ALA A 111 -5.31 19.67 4.29
C ALA A 111 -5.43 21.09 3.72
N GLU A 112 -4.42 21.94 3.91
CA GLU A 112 -4.37 23.29 3.34
C GLU A 112 -4.38 23.25 1.80
N LEU A 113 -3.60 22.36 1.20
CA LEU A 113 -3.57 22.20 -0.26
C LEU A 113 -4.90 21.66 -0.81
N ALA A 114 -5.52 20.70 -0.13
CA ALA A 114 -6.77 20.09 -0.58
C ALA A 114 -7.99 21.01 -0.43
N THR A 115 -7.97 21.94 0.53
CA THR A 115 -9.06 22.90 0.76
C THR A 115 -8.78 24.27 0.16
N GLY A 116 -7.53 24.54 -0.23
CA GLY A 116 -7.10 25.81 -0.81
C GLY A 116 -7.69 26.13 -2.20
N PRO A 117 -7.45 27.36 -2.69
CA PRO A 117 -7.99 27.84 -3.96
C PRO A 117 -7.34 27.20 -5.19
N GLU A 118 -6.13 26.65 -5.04
CA GLU A 118 -5.42 25.97 -6.13
C GLU A 118 -6.05 24.59 -6.40
N PRO A 119 -6.05 24.11 -7.65
CA PRO A 119 -6.59 22.80 -8.01
C PRO A 119 -5.60 21.70 -7.62
N VAL A 120 -5.52 21.39 -6.32
CA VAL A 120 -4.71 20.30 -5.78
C VAL A 120 -5.61 19.24 -5.16
N ALA A 121 -5.40 17.99 -5.57
CA ALA A 121 -5.95 16.82 -4.90
C ALA A 121 -4.84 16.15 -4.09
N VAL A 122 -5.17 15.58 -2.94
CA VAL A 122 -4.21 14.95 -2.05
C VAL A 122 -4.62 13.52 -1.78
N LEU A 123 -3.70 12.57 -1.95
CA LEU A 123 -3.79 11.19 -1.49
C LEU A 123 -2.85 11.02 -0.31
N TYR A 124 -3.38 10.81 0.89
CA TYR A 124 -2.60 10.61 2.11
C TYR A 124 -2.75 9.17 2.57
N LEU A 125 -1.65 8.43 2.61
CA LEU A 125 -1.58 7.06 3.08
C LEU A 125 -0.96 7.06 4.47
N ASP A 126 -1.80 6.96 5.49
CA ASP A 126 -1.38 6.93 6.89
C ASP A 126 -1.38 5.49 7.42
N TYR A 127 -0.22 4.99 7.80
CA TYR A 127 0.04 3.65 8.29
C TYR A 127 0.23 3.60 9.82
N GLU A 128 0.04 4.72 10.53
CA GLU A 128 0.31 4.81 11.96
C GLU A 128 -0.91 5.20 12.78
N MET A 129 -1.80 6.03 12.25
CA MET A 129 -2.85 6.68 13.02
C MET A 129 -4.19 5.95 13.00
N THR A 130 -5.00 6.25 14.01
CA THR A 130 -6.41 5.86 14.09
C THR A 130 -7.33 6.96 13.57
N GLU A 131 -8.60 6.64 13.39
CA GLU A 131 -9.62 7.63 13.01
C GLU A 131 -9.80 8.72 14.07
N ASP A 132 -9.73 8.37 15.36
CA ASP A 132 -9.85 9.33 16.46
C ASP A 132 -8.67 10.32 16.48
N ASP A 133 -7.44 9.83 16.27
CA ASP A 133 -6.25 10.67 16.17
C ASP A 133 -6.35 11.66 15.00
N LEU A 134 -6.85 11.19 13.85
CA LEU A 134 -7.04 12.02 12.66
C LEU A 134 -8.07 13.11 12.92
N ARG A 135 -9.23 12.73 13.48
CA ARG A 135 -10.30 13.66 13.81
C ARG A 135 -9.80 14.77 14.73
N GLU A 136 -9.17 14.42 15.85
CA GLU A 136 -8.65 15.39 16.82
C GLU A 136 -7.71 16.39 16.15
N ARG A 137 -6.80 15.91 15.29
CA ARG A 137 -5.84 16.79 14.61
C ARG A 137 -6.48 17.68 13.56
N LEU A 138 -7.44 17.18 12.80
CA LEU A 138 -8.18 18.00 11.84
C LEU A 138 -8.97 19.09 12.56
N GLU A 139 -9.63 18.75 13.67
CA GLU A 139 -10.34 19.71 14.53
C GLU A 139 -9.38 20.76 15.11
N ASP A 140 -8.21 20.36 15.61
CA ASP A 140 -7.16 21.27 16.10
C ASP A 140 -6.61 22.20 15.00
N MET A 141 -6.60 21.72 13.75
CA MET A 141 -6.23 22.53 12.58
C MET A 141 -7.37 23.43 12.08
N GLY A 142 -8.56 23.33 12.66
CA GLY A 142 -9.73 24.13 12.33
C GLY A 142 -10.63 23.54 11.24
N TYR A 143 -10.42 22.27 10.87
CA TYR A 143 -11.29 21.58 9.91
C TYR A 143 -12.45 20.86 10.62
N GLY A 144 -13.60 20.83 9.97
CA GLY A 144 -14.79 20.18 10.47
C GLY A 144 -15.78 19.78 9.36
N PRO A 145 -17.01 19.39 9.74
CA PRO A 145 -18.01 18.90 8.79
C PRO A 145 -18.47 19.92 7.74
N ASP A 146 -18.23 21.21 7.97
CA ASP A 146 -18.62 22.30 7.07
C ASP A 146 -17.54 22.60 6.00
N ASP A 147 -16.34 22.02 6.13
CA ASP A 147 -15.26 22.17 5.16
C ASP A 147 -15.40 21.15 4.02
N ASP A 148 -15.12 21.61 2.79
CA ASP A 148 -15.06 20.73 1.63
C ASP A 148 -13.73 19.98 1.56
N LEU A 149 -13.71 18.78 2.13
CA LEU A 149 -12.59 17.84 2.07
C LEU A 149 -12.67 16.88 0.88
N GLY A 150 -13.52 17.14 -0.13
CA GLY A 150 -13.74 16.23 -1.26
C GLY A 150 -12.50 15.97 -2.14
N ARG A 151 -11.47 16.82 -2.03
CA ARG A 151 -10.17 16.66 -2.71
C ARG A 151 -9.11 15.99 -1.82
N PHE A 152 -9.44 15.70 -0.57
CA PHE A 152 -8.53 15.09 0.41
C PHE A 152 -8.82 13.59 0.57
N HIS A 153 -8.19 12.77 -0.27
CA HIS A 153 -8.29 11.31 -0.22
C HIS A 153 -7.38 10.78 0.89
N TYR A 154 -7.96 10.53 2.06
CA TYR A 154 -7.21 10.06 3.22
C TYR A 154 -7.47 8.57 3.47
N ALA A 155 -6.44 7.75 3.42
CA ALA A 155 -6.50 6.32 3.68
C ALA A 155 -5.79 5.99 4.99
N LEU A 156 -6.56 5.57 6.00
CA LEU A 156 -6.06 5.07 7.28
C LEU A 156 -5.74 3.57 7.18
N LEU A 157 -4.55 3.22 7.65
CA LEU A 157 -4.00 1.86 7.74
C LEU A 157 -4.25 1.03 6.46
N PRO A 158 -3.89 1.55 5.26
CA PRO A 158 -4.24 0.89 4.02
C PRO A 158 -3.50 -0.45 3.87
N THR A 159 -4.19 -1.44 3.32
CA THR A 159 -3.65 -2.80 3.13
C THR A 159 -2.98 -2.96 1.76
N LEU A 160 -2.17 -1.98 1.35
CA LEU A 160 -1.41 -2.09 0.10
C LEU A 160 -0.29 -3.13 0.25
N PRO A 161 0.05 -3.88 -0.82
CA PRO A 161 1.29 -4.65 -0.84
C PRO A 161 2.50 -3.71 -0.64
N PRO A 162 3.64 -4.20 -0.13
CA PRO A 162 4.77 -3.35 0.20
C PRO A 162 5.28 -2.54 -1.00
N LEU A 163 5.49 -1.24 -0.81
CA LEU A 163 5.78 -0.29 -1.88
C LEU A 163 7.21 -0.41 -2.45
N ASP A 164 8.07 -1.19 -1.81
CA ASP A 164 9.35 -1.66 -2.33
C ASP A 164 9.23 -2.93 -3.18
N THR A 165 8.02 -3.32 -3.56
CA THR A 165 7.77 -4.45 -4.48
C THR A 165 7.05 -4.00 -5.75
N ALA A 166 7.18 -4.78 -6.83
CA ALA A 166 6.46 -4.52 -8.07
C ALA A 166 4.93 -4.47 -7.85
N GLN A 167 4.41 -5.39 -7.05
CA GLN A 167 2.97 -5.48 -6.74
C GLN A 167 2.48 -4.25 -5.96
N GLY A 168 3.26 -3.76 -4.99
CA GLY A 168 2.90 -2.56 -4.23
C GLY A 168 2.94 -1.30 -5.09
N GLY A 169 3.96 -1.18 -5.93
CA GLY A 169 4.05 -0.09 -6.91
C GLY A 169 2.89 -0.07 -7.90
N GLU A 170 2.45 -1.23 -8.39
CA GLU A 170 1.26 -1.35 -9.25
C GLU A 170 -0.05 -1.06 -8.53
N ALA A 171 -0.19 -1.52 -7.28
CA ALA A 171 -1.37 -1.26 -6.48
C ALA A 171 -1.53 0.24 -6.21
N LEU A 172 -0.46 0.92 -5.80
CA LEU A 172 -0.48 2.37 -5.62
C LEU A 172 -0.71 3.11 -6.94
N ASP A 173 -0.14 2.64 -8.06
CA ASP A 173 -0.36 3.26 -9.37
C ASP A 173 -1.83 3.25 -9.79
N ARG A 174 -2.58 2.20 -9.44
CA ARG A 174 -4.05 2.13 -9.67
C ARG A 174 -4.79 3.15 -8.80
N VAL A 175 -4.50 3.23 -7.51
CA VAL A 175 -5.12 4.23 -6.62
C VAL A 175 -4.83 5.64 -7.12
N VAL A 176 -3.61 5.90 -7.56
CA VAL A 176 -3.21 7.17 -8.18
C VAL A 176 -4.01 7.45 -9.46
N CYS A 177 -4.21 6.46 -10.34
CA CYS A 177 -5.11 6.61 -11.50
C CYS A 177 -6.51 7.03 -11.06
N ASP A 178 -7.12 6.32 -10.11
CA ASP A 178 -8.50 6.56 -9.69
C ASP A 178 -8.68 8.00 -9.16
N VAL A 179 -7.71 8.49 -8.36
CA VAL A 179 -7.73 9.87 -7.85
C VAL A 179 -7.52 10.89 -8.99
N GLN A 180 -6.62 10.62 -9.94
CA GLN A 180 -6.43 11.50 -11.09
C GLN A 180 -7.65 11.53 -12.01
N GLU A 181 -8.36 10.41 -12.18
CA GLU A 181 -9.61 10.34 -12.96
C GLU A 181 -10.75 11.10 -12.27
N ALA A 182 -10.82 11.05 -10.94
CA ALA A 182 -11.76 11.85 -10.16
C ALA A 182 -11.46 13.36 -10.21
N HIS A 183 -10.18 13.73 -10.43
CA HIS A 183 -9.71 15.12 -10.44
C HIS A 183 -8.78 15.44 -11.63
N PRO A 184 -9.27 15.37 -12.89
CA PRO A 184 -8.43 15.38 -14.10
C PRO A 184 -7.61 16.67 -14.30
N ASP A 185 -8.11 17.80 -13.81
CA ASP A 185 -7.45 19.11 -13.90
C ASP A 185 -6.67 19.47 -12.62
N HIS A 186 -6.55 18.55 -11.66
CA HIS A 186 -5.86 18.82 -10.40
C HIS A 186 -4.45 18.24 -10.42
N HIS A 187 -3.52 18.98 -9.81
CA HIS A 187 -2.23 18.41 -9.47
C HIS A 187 -2.40 17.45 -8.28
N LEU A 188 -1.89 16.24 -8.40
CA LEU A 188 -1.95 15.26 -7.32
C LEU A 188 -0.71 15.34 -6.43
N PHE A 189 -0.94 15.39 -5.12
CA PHE A 189 0.06 15.22 -4.07
C PHE A 189 -0.16 13.89 -3.35
N VAL A 190 0.85 13.03 -3.31
CA VAL A 190 0.80 11.74 -2.61
C VAL A 190 1.69 11.78 -1.37
N VAL A 191 1.13 11.45 -0.21
CA VAL A 191 1.86 11.34 1.05
C VAL A 191 1.89 9.89 1.50
N ILE A 192 3.07 9.42 1.90
CA ILE A 192 3.29 8.09 2.50
C ILE A 192 3.82 8.31 3.91
N ASP A 193 2.99 8.01 4.92
CA ASP A 193 3.26 8.26 6.33
C ASP A 193 3.04 7.00 7.16
N THR A 194 4.05 6.29 7.66
CA THR A 194 5.49 6.46 7.44
C THR A 194 6.01 5.41 6.45
N THR A 195 7.13 5.71 5.78
CA THR A 195 7.71 4.81 4.79
C THR A 195 8.05 3.44 5.37
N SER A 196 8.51 3.39 6.62
CA SER A 196 8.94 2.16 7.31
C SER A 196 7.81 1.13 7.47
N ARG A 197 6.55 1.56 7.48
CA ARG A 197 5.37 0.70 7.51
C ARG A 197 4.85 0.32 6.13
N ALA A 198 5.20 1.12 5.13
CA ALA A 198 4.76 0.95 3.75
C ALA A 198 5.68 0.01 2.94
N VAL A 199 6.89 -0.26 3.41
CA VAL A 199 7.88 -1.15 2.76
C VAL A 199 8.10 -2.43 3.57
N HIS A 200 8.60 -3.47 2.91
CA HIS A 200 8.91 -4.74 3.56
C HIS A 200 10.33 -4.77 4.12
N GLY A 201 11.30 -4.23 3.37
CA GLY A 201 12.69 -4.24 3.79
C GLY A 201 12.99 -3.33 4.99
N GLU A 202 14.12 -3.58 5.64
CA GLU A 202 14.55 -2.77 6.79
C GLU A 202 14.83 -1.31 6.37
N GLU A 203 14.35 -0.35 7.17
CA GLU A 203 14.51 1.09 6.93
C GLU A 203 15.98 1.53 6.79
N ASN A 204 16.92 0.75 7.33
CA ASN A 204 18.37 1.03 7.27
C ASN A 204 19.07 0.35 6.09
N HIS A 205 18.36 -0.45 5.29
CA HIS A 205 18.96 -1.16 4.15
C HIS A 205 18.86 -0.29 2.89
N ALA A 206 20.01 0.00 2.28
CA ALA A 206 20.06 0.83 1.08
C ALA A 206 19.22 0.24 -0.07
N ASP A 207 19.13 -1.09 -0.15
CA ASP A 207 18.37 -1.77 -1.20
C ASP A 207 16.86 -1.51 -1.08
N THR A 208 16.31 -1.35 0.13
CA THR A 208 14.88 -1.08 0.34
C THR A 208 14.44 0.23 -0.30
N TYR A 209 15.24 1.29 -0.16
CA TYR A 209 14.91 2.58 -0.80
C TYR A 209 15.20 2.58 -2.30
N GLN A 210 16.18 1.81 -2.76
CA GLN A 210 16.41 1.61 -4.19
C GLN A 210 15.23 0.87 -4.82
N ASP A 211 14.71 -0.15 -4.16
CA ASP A 211 13.56 -0.93 -4.60
C ASP A 211 12.27 -0.11 -4.54
N PHE A 212 12.04 0.65 -3.47
CA PHE A 212 10.96 1.64 -3.43
C PHE A 212 11.03 2.60 -4.63
N TYR A 213 12.20 3.16 -4.91
CA TYR A 213 12.34 4.06 -6.06
C TYR A 213 12.08 3.33 -7.39
N ARG A 214 12.62 2.11 -7.54
CA ARG A 214 12.50 1.28 -8.75
C ARG A 214 11.07 0.88 -9.05
N PHE A 215 10.29 0.51 -8.03
CA PHE A 215 8.96 -0.03 -8.21
C PHE A 215 7.86 1.02 -8.06
N THR A 216 8.05 2.02 -7.19
CA THR A 216 7.03 3.01 -6.85
C THR A 216 7.44 4.43 -7.26
N GLY A 217 8.59 4.91 -6.78
CA GLY A 217 9.01 6.31 -6.97
C GLY A 217 9.12 6.73 -8.45
N ILE A 218 9.62 5.85 -9.32
CA ILE A 218 9.72 6.13 -10.77
C ILE A 218 8.35 6.24 -11.45
N ARG A 219 7.33 5.50 -10.98
CA ARG A 219 5.97 5.56 -11.52
C ARG A 219 5.33 6.91 -11.21
N LEU A 220 5.38 7.32 -9.94
CA LEU A 220 4.91 8.64 -9.49
C LEU A 220 5.62 9.78 -10.24
N LYS A 221 6.94 9.69 -10.39
CA LYS A 221 7.74 10.69 -11.12
C LYS A 221 7.37 10.78 -12.60
N ARG A 222 7.10 9.64 -13.27
CA ARG A 222 6.69 9.62 -14.68
C ARG A 222 5.31 10.24 -14.90
N ARG A 223 4.43 10.17 -13.89
CA ARG A 223 3.10 10.82 -13.89
C ARG A 223 3.16 12.32 -13.60
N GLY A 224 4.31 12.86 -13.19
CA GLY A 224 4.42 14.26 -12.77
C GLY A 224 3.74 14.56 -11.44
N VAL A 225 3.47 13.53 -10.63
CA VAL A 225 2.89 13.66 -9.28
C VAL A 225 3.95 14.20 -8.31
N THR A 226 3.55 15.10 -7.41
CA THR A 226 4.39 15.40 -6.24
C THR A 226 4.19 14.29 -5.22
N PHE A 227 5.26 13.77 -4.64
CA PHE A 227 5.11 12.86 -3.50
C PHE A 227 6.04 13.21 -2.35
N ALA A 228 5.61 12.91 -1.14
CA ALA A 228 6.39 13.00 0.09
C ALA A 228 6.33 11.67 0.83
N ARG A 229 7.48 11.22 1.30
CA ARG A 229 7.61 10.03 2.16
C ARG A 229 8.18 10.47 3.51
N LEU A 230 7.62 9.95 4.59
CA LEU A 230 7.98 10.34 5.95
C LEU A 230 8.83 9.24 6.56
N ASP A 231 10.08 9.58 6.89
CA ASP A 231 11.09 8.63 7.37
C ASP A 231 11.49 8.95 8.82
N HIS A 232 11.96 7.94 9.54
CA HIS A 232 12.49 8.11 10.89
C HIS A 232 13.99 8.33 10.87
N ALA A 233 14.44 9.18 11.81
CA ALA A 233 15.84 9.54 11.96
C ALA A 233 16.73 8.56 12.71
#